data_AF-A0A1Q6XKP1-F1
#
_entry.id   AF-A0A1Q6XKP1-F1
#
_cell.length_a   1.000
_cell.length_b   1.000
_cell.length_c   1.000
_cell.angle_alpha   90.00
_cell.angle_beta   90.00
_cell.angle_gamma   90.00
#
_symmetry.space_group_name_H-M   'P 1'
#
loop_
_entity.id
_entity.type
_entity.pdbx_description
1 polymer ?
#
loop_
_entity_poly.entity_id
_entity_poly.type
_entity_poly.pdbx_seq_one_letter_code
_entity_poly.pdbx_strand_id
1 'polypeptide(L)'
;MALDKQTEERIEQPVSQEAELDTRLTPAQAVERMRLKVPARGNRKLRTLLERVNKDKQLKAWWHVANVNAVVRMQINDHSWVHVQIVANIALKLLRQLTKHGVEPSLVTDYGLEREDAEVVVTLGALLHCIGMAVHRDGHEDFSLFLAEPKQRQLLEGLYEEPELTVIASEVLHTITSHREYGKPLTLEAGIVRVADALDM
;
A
#
# COMPACT_ATOMS: atom_id res chain seq x y z
N MET A 1 13.91 -21.52 -11.92
CA MET A 1 14.13 -22.10 -10.58
C MET A 1 12.75 -22.44 -10.05
N ALA A 2 12.51 -23.69 -9.68
CA ALA A 2 11.24 -24.04 -9.01
C ALA A 2 11.20 -23.34 -7.65
N LEU A 3 10.04 -22.80 -7.29
CA LEU A 3 9.83 -22.18 -5.98
C LEU A 3 9.99 -23.26 -4.90
N ASP A 4 10.45 -22.85 -3.72
CA ASP A 4 10.54 -23.74 -2.57
C ASP A 4 9.13 -24.15 -2.13
N LYS A 5 8.96 -25.42 -1.72
CA LYS A 5 7.67 -26.00 -1.29
C LYS A 5 6.97 -25.20 -0.18
N GLN A 6 7.70 -24.55 0.73
CA GLN A 6 7.10 -23.66 1.73
C GLN A 6 6.51 -22.38 1.11
N THR A 7 7.09 -21.94 0.00
CA THR A 7 6.58 -20.80 -0.78
C THR A 7 5.37 -21.22 -1.63
N GLU A 8 5.37 -22.45 -2.17
CA GLU A 8 4.18 -23.06 -2.82
C GLU A 8 3.03 -23.27 -1.81
N GLU A 9 3.29 -23.78 -0.61
CA GLU A 9 2.28 -24.01 0.44
C GLU A 9 1.66 -22.71 1.01
N ARG A 10 2.37 -21.58 0.97
CA ARG A 10 1.78 -20.27 1.34
C ARG A 10 0.83 -19.70 0.29
N ILE A 11 1.06 -20.04 -0.98
CA ILE A 11 0.15 -19.74 -2.10
C ILE A 11 -1.14 -20.59 -1.97
N GLU A 12 -1.12 -21.68 -1.20
CA GLU A 12 -2.24 -22.61 -0.98
C GLU A 12 -3.12 -22.30 0.24
N GLN A 13 -2.95 -21.16 0.94
CA GLN A 13 -3.98 -20.77 1.90
C GLN A 13 -5.30 -20.54 1.14
N PRO A 14 -6.41 -21.17 1.55
CA PRO A 14 -7.66 -21.00 0.83
C PRO A 14 -8.09 -19.54 0.86
N VAL A 15 -8.47 -19.00 -0.30
CA VAL A 15 -9.08 -17.68 -0.41
C VAL A 15 -10.19 -17.56 0.64
N SER A 16 -10.17 -16.48 1.42
CA SER A 16 -11.21 -16.30 2.44
C SER A 16 -12.58 -16.21 1.75
N GLN A 17 -13.59 -16.89 2.33
CA GLN A 17 -14.96 -16.86 1.76
C GLN A 17 -15.49 -15.42 1.62
N GLU A 18 -15.04 -14.51 2.49
CA GLU A 18 -15.38 -13.09 2.44
C GLU A 18 -14.77 -12.40 1.20
N ALA A 19 -13.51 -12.67 0.88
CA ALA A 19 -12.86 -12.15 -0.32
C ALA A 19 -13.56 -12.64 -1.61
N GLU A 20 -13.94 -13.93 -1.68
CA GLU A 20 -14.72 -14.46 -2.81
C GLU A 20 -16.09 -13.79 -2.95
N LEU A 21 -16.81 -13.60 -1.84
CA LEU A 21 -18.12 -12.93 -1.87
C LEU A 21 -18.00 -11.47 -2.33
N ASP A 22 -16.96 -10.77 -1.91
CA ASP A 22 -16.72 -9.37 -2.28
C ASP A 22 -16.44 -9.21 -3.79
N THR A 23 -15.85 -10.21 -4.45
CA THR A 23 -15.65 -10.18 -5.91
C THR A 23 -16.93 -10.28 -6.73
N ARG A 24 -18.04 -10.75 -6.13
CA ARG A 24 -19.35 -10.88 -6.82
C ARG A 24 -20.17 -9.59 -6.79
N LEU A 25 -19.73 -8.59 -6.03
CA LEU A 25 -20.40 -7.29 -5.94
C LEU A 25 -20.25 -6.50 -7.24
N THR A 26 -21.25 -5.70 -7.58
CA THR A 26 -21.06 -4.67 -8.60
C THR A 26 -20.01 -3.65 -8.12
N PRO A 27 -19.30 -2.95 -9.02
CA PRO A 27 -18.30 -1.95 -8.61
C PRO A 27 -18.85 -0.89 -7.64
N ALA A 28 -20.10 -0.44 -7.84
CA ALA A 28 -20.73 0.53 -6.96
C ALA A 28 -20.95 -0.02 -5.54
N GLN A 29 -21.44 -1.25 -5.42
CA GLN A 29 -21.65 -1.91 -4.13
C GLN A 29 -20.33 -2.18 -3.41
N ALA A 30 -19.31 -2.63 -4.14
CA ALA A 30 -17.98 -2.87 -3.58
C ALA A 30 -17.39 -1.58 -2.99
N VAL A 31 -17.36 -0.50 -3.79
CA VAL A 31 -16.81 0.81 -3.37
C VAL A 31 -17.54 1.39 -2.16
N GLU A 32 -18.86 1.22 -2.08
CA GLU A 32 -19.67 1.71 -0.96
C GLU A 32 -19.34 1.00 0.37
N ARG A 33 -19.05 -0.30 0.33
CA ARG A 33 -18.72 -1.10 1.52
C ARG A 33 -17.32 -0.83 2.07
N MET A 34 -16.38 -0.43 1.21
CA MET A 34 -14.98 -0.24 1.61
C MET A 34 -14.82 0.90 2.60
N ARG A 35 -14.26 0.61 3.77
CA ARG A 35 -13.93 1.61 4.79
C ARG A 35 -12.59 1.30 5.44
N LEU A 36 -11.55 2.01 5.02
CA LEU A 36 -10.24 1.89 5.63
C LEU A 36 -10.24 2.40 7.07
N LYS A 37 -9.68 1.58 7.95
CA LYS A 37 -9.47 1.83 9.38
C LYS A 37 -7.99 1.67 9.70
N VAL A 38 -7.27 2.77 9.59
CA VAL A 38 -5.83 2.86 9.89
C VAL A 38 -5.62 3.94 10.97
N PRO A 39 -4.85 3.69 12.05
CA PRO A 39 -4.76 4.59 13.18
C PRO A 39 -3.84 5.78 12.90
N ALA A 40 -4.43 6.93 12.54
CA ALA A 40 -3.71 8.20 12.35
C ALA A 40 -3.08 8.76 13.63
N ARG A 41 -3.61 8.41 14.81
CA ARG A 41 -3.21 8.97 16.11
C ARG A 41 -3.17 10.52 16.05
N GLY A 42 -2.05 11.13 16.43
CA GLY A 42 -1.84 12.58 16.46
C GLY A 42 -1.50 13.21 15.11
N ASN A 43 -1.20 12.40 14.08
CA ASN A 43 -0.74 12.89 12.79
C ASN A 43 -1.93 13.46 11.98
N ARG A 44 -1.97 14.79 11.85
CA ARG A 44 -3.05 15.51 11.15
C ARG A 44 -3.01 15.29 9.65
N LYS A 45 -1.81 15.27 9.04
CA LYS A 45 -1.62 15.02 7.60
C LYS A 45 -2.16 13.63 7.23
N LEU A 46 -1.75 12.61 8.00
CA LEU A 46 -2.23 11.23 7.83
C LEU A 46 -3.74 11.10 8.01
N ARG A 47 -4.34 11.81 8.97
CA ARG A 47 -5.79 11.81 9.16
C ARG A 47 -6.51 12.35 7.92
N THR A 48 -6.10 13.50 7.42
CA THR A 48 -6.67 14.11 6.20
C THR A 48 -6.48 13.20 4.98
N LEU A 49 -5.31 12.59 4.83
CA LEU A 49 -5.05 11.61 3.78
C LEU A 49 -6.04 10.43 3.86
N LEU A 50 -6.21 9.80 5.01
CA LEU A 50 -7.11 8.65 5.18
C LEU A 50 -8.58 9.02 4.94
N GLU A 51 -8.98 10.25 5.24
CA GLU A 51 -10.31 10.77 4.89
C GLU A 51 -10.49 10.88 3.37
N ARG A 52 -9.48 11.40 2.65
CA ARG A 52 -9.49 11.51 1.19
C ARG A 52 -9.51 10.13 0.53
N VAL A 53 -8.66 9.22 0.98
CA VAL A 53 -8.64 7.83 0.51
C VAL A 53 -10.00 7.15 0.70
N ASN A 54 -10.64 7.30 1.86
CA ASN A 54 -11.96 6.73 2.11
C ASN A 54 -13.07 7.33 1.21
N LYS A 55 -12.89 8.55 0.70
CA LYS A 55 -13.82 9.22 -0.22
C LYS A 55 -13.50 8.95 -1.70
N ASP A 56 -12.30 8.48 -2.03
CA ASP A 56 -11.86 8.27 -3.41
C ASP A 56 -12.46 6.98 -4.00
N LYS A 57 -13.43 7.15 -4.91
CA LYS A 57 -14.11 6.03 -5.58
C LYS A 57 -13.22 5.33 -6.60
N GLN A 58 -12.28 6.02 -7.21
CA GLN A 58 -11.40 5.45 -8.24
C GLN A 58 -10.40 4.49 -7.60
N LEU A 59 -9.75 4.92 -6.52
CA LEU A 59 -8.79 4.09 -5.78
C LEU A 59 -9.46 2.82 -5.24
N LYS A 60 -10.65 2.96 -4.65
CA LYS A 60 -11.47 1.81 -4.21
C LYS A 60 -11.85 0.87 -5.35
N ALA A 61 -12.19 1.42 -6.52
CA ALA A 61 -12.48 0.61 -7.70
C ALA A 61 -11.23 -0.16 -8.17
N TRP A 62 -10.04 0.43 -8.12
CA TRP A 62 -8.80 -0.29 -8.43
C TRP A 62 -8.56 -1.47 -7.49
N TRP A 63 -8.75 -1.31 -6.19
CA TRP A 63 -8.63 -2.45 -5.25
C TRP A 63 -9.66 -3.55 -5.52
N HIS A 64 -10.88 -3.19 -5.93
CA HIS A 64 -11.88 -4.17 -6.33
C HIS A 64 -11.45 -4.93 -7.60
N VAL A 65 -10.99 -4.23 -8.63
CA VAL A 65 -10.54 -4.85 -9.89
C VAL A 65 -9.28 -5.71 -9.66
N ALA A 66 -8.34 -5.24 -8.83
CA ALA A 66 -7.18 -6.02 -8.40
C ALA A 66 -7.60 -7.34 -7.76
N ASN A 67 -8.58 -7.31 -6.84
CA ASN A 67 -9.05 -8.52 -6.20
C ASN A 67 -9.81 -9.45 -7.15
N VAL A 68 -10.62 -8.91 -8.08
CA VAL A 68 -11.26 -9.74 -9.12
C VAL A 68 -10.21 -10.43 -9.98
N ASN A 69 -9.12 -9.73 -10.34
CA ASN A 69 -8.01 -10.35 -11.05
C ASN A 69 -7.36 -11.47 -10.23
N ALA A 70 -6.98 -11.19 -8.98
CA ALA A 70 -6.33 -12.15 -8.10
C ALA A 70 -7.21 -13.38 -7.81
N VAL A 71 -8.41 -13.18 -7.26
CA VAL A 71 -9.25 -14.27 -6.77
C VAL A 71 -10.01 -14.97 -7.89
N VAL A 72 -10.66 -14.21 -8.79
CA VAL A 72 -11.57 -14.83 -9.79
C VAL A 72 -10.81 -15.32 -11.01
N ARG A 73 -9.89 -14.51 -11.55
CA ARG A 73 -9.22 -14.82 -12.83
C ARG A 73 -7.98 -15.69 -12.62
N MET A 74 -7.27 -15.48 -11.52
CA MET A 74 -6.01 -16.15 -11.24
C MET A 74 -6.09 -17.21 -10.16
N GLN A 75 -7.16 -17.22 -9.36
CA GLN A 75 -7.36 -18.16 -8.26
C GLN A 75 -6.21 -18.14 -7.24
N ILE A 76 -5.72 -16.93 -6.92
CA ILE A 76 -4.71 -16.68 -5.89
C ILE A 76 -5.30 -15.85 -4.73
N ASN A 77 -4.51 -15.67 -3.67
CA ASN A 77 -4.88 -14.94 -2.46
C ASN A 77 -5.31 -13.48 -2.71
N ASP A 78 -6.00 -12.93 -1.72
CA ASP A 78 -6.58 -11.57 -1.72
C ASP A 78 -5.56 -10.51 -2.14
N HIS A 79 -6.00 -9.60 -3.02
CA HIS A 79 -5.30 -8.35 -3.33
C HIS A 79 -6.29 -7.17 -3.26
N SER A 80 -7.19 -7.20 -2.28
CA SER A 80 -8.25 -6.22 -2.09
C SER A 80 -7.84 -5.06 -1.18
N TRP A 81 -8.84 -4.24 -0.84
CA TRP A 81 -8.73 -3.20 0.18
C TRP A 81 -8.43 -3.76 1.58
N VAL A 82 -8.72 -5.04 1.84
CA VAL A 82 -8.41 -5.71 3.12
C VAL A 82 -6.90 -5.94 3.24
N HIS A 83 -6.29 -6.58 2.24
CA HIS A 83 -4.84 -6.73 2.12
C HIS A 83 -4.09 -5.41 2.35
N VAL A 84 -4.36 -4.38 1.54
CA VAL A 84 -3.64 -3.09 1.69
C VAL A 84 -3.89 -2.39 3.02
N GLN A 85 -5.03 -2.62 3.68
CA GLN A 85 -5.30 -2.12 5.02
C GLN A 85 -4.43 -2.82 6.06
N ILE A 86 -4.27 -4.14 5.96
CA ILE A 86 -3.42 -4.91 6.87
C ILE A 86 -1.98 -4.47 6.70
N VAL A 87 -1.48 -4.39 5.46
CA VAL A 87 -0.13 -3.88 5.15
C VAL A 87 0.08 -2.48 5.72
N ALA A 88 -0.86 -1.55 5.52
CA ALA A 88 -0.74 -0.19 6.07
C ALA A 88 -0.70 -0.16 7.61
N ASN A 89 -1.50 -1.01 8.27
CA ASN A 89 -1.50 -1.13 9.72
C ASN A 89 -0.18 -1.70 10.27
N ILE A 90 0.35 -2.74 9.63
CA ILE A 90 1.64 -3.35 9.99
C ILE A 90 2.76 -2.34 9.75
N ALA A 91 2.79 -1.67 8.60
CA ALA A 91 3.81 -0.69 8.25
C ALA A 91 3.89 0.45 9.27
N LEU A 92 2.75 1.05 9.63
CA LEU A 92 2.71 2.08 10.69
C LEU A 92 3.17 1.54 12.05
N LYS A 93 2.80 0.31 12.39
CA LYS A 93 3.22 -0.31 13.65
C LYS A 93 4.74 -0.50 13.68
N LEU A 94 5.33 -1.02 12.61
CA LEU A 94 6.77 -1.21 12.47
C LEU A 94 7.51 0.13 12.55
N LEU A 95 7.10 1.14 11.76
CA LEU A 95 7.71 2.46 11.77
C LEU A 95 7.69 3.08 13.18
N ARG A 96 6.53 3.02 13.85
CA ARG A 96 6.36 3.55 15.22
C ARG A 96 7.19 2.78 16.25
N GLN A 97 7.34 1.47 16.09
CA GLN A 97 8.19 0.67 16.96
C GLN A 97 9.66 0.99 16.75
N LEU A 98 10.12 1.13 15.51
CA LEU A 98 11.51 1.47 15.19
C LEU A 98 11.88 2.86 15.71
N THR A 99 11.03 3.86 15.43
CA THR A 99 11.23 5.25 15.90
C THR A 99 11.17 5.39 17.42
N LYS A 100 10.33 4.59 18.10
CA LYS A 100 10.32 4.50 19.57
C LYS A 100 11.66 4.01 20.13
N HIS A 101 12.40 3.19 19.39
CA HIS A 101 13.70 2.64 19.80
C HIS A 101 14.90 3.36 19.14
N GLY A 102 14.70 4.59 18.67
CA GLY A 102 15.79 5.46 18.23
C GLY A 102 16.24 5.25 16.78
N VAL A 103 15.55 4.42 15.99
CA VAL A 103 15.80 4.34 14.55
C VAL A 103 15.15 5.54 13.87
N GLU A 104 15.96 6.35 13.18
CA GLU A 104 15.47 7.53 12.47
C GLU A 104 14.97 7.17 11.06
N PRO A 105 13.80 7.68 10.63
CA PRO A 105 13.30 7.49 9.27
C PRO A 105 14.18 8.20 8.24
N SER A 106 14.27 7.68 7.01
CA SER A 106 15.10 8.26 5.96
C SER A 106 14.63 9.68 5.59
N LEU A 107 13.32 9.93 5.67
CA LEU A 107 12.75 11.27 5.43
C LEU A 107 13.35 12.32 6.39
N VAL A 108 13.66 11.92 7.64
CA VAL A 108 14.26 12.80 8.64
C VAL A 108 15.75 12.99 8.36
N THR A 109 16.49 11.91 8.14
CA THR A 109 17.96 11.97 8.00
C THR A 109 18.40 12.62 6.68
N ASP A 110 17.64 12.41 5.61
CA ASP A 110 18.08 12.77 4.26
C ASP A 110 17.54 14.13 3.82
N TYR A 111 16.38 14.55 4.36
CA TYR A 111 15.68 15.77 3.95
C TYR A 111 15.29 16.71 5.11
N GLY A 112 15.51 16.31 6.37
CA GLY A 112 15.14 17.13 7.53
C GLY A 112 13.63 17.26 7.74
N LEU A 113 12.84 16.34 7.19
CA LEU A 113 11.38 16.30 7.37
C LEU A 113 10.98 15.69 8.73
N GLU A 114 9.69 15.71 9.04
CA GLU A 114 9.19 15.22 10.32
C GLU A 114 8.95 13.70 10.30
N ARG A 115 8.94 13.07 11.48
CA ARG A 115 8.61 11.63 11.60
C ARG A 115 7.19 11.33 11.12
N GLU A 116 6.30 12.30 11.26
CA GLU A 116 4.93 12.30 10.75
C GLU A 116 4.86 12.18 9.23
N ASP A 117 5.88 12.68 8.51
CA ASP A 117 5.95 12.58 7.05
C ASP A 117 6.32 11.15 6.61
N ALA A 118 7.18 10.47 7.38
CA ALA A 118 7.45 9.05 7.16
C ALA A 118 6.20 8.18 7.36
N GLU A 119 5.31 8.53 8.30
CA GLU A 119 4.02 7.84 8.45
C GLU A 119 3.12 8.00 7.20
N VAL A 120 3.17 9.15 6.53
CA VAL A 120 2.44 9.39 5.27
C VAL A 120 3.02 8.51 4.16
N VAL A 121 4.35 8.47 4.01
CA VAL A 121 5.04 7.67 3.00
C VAL A 121 4.72 6.18 3.14
N VAL A 122 4.90 5.59 4.33
CA VAL A 122 4.62 4.15 4.51
C VAL A 122 3.14 3.80 4.33
N THR A 123 2.24 4.73 4.67
CA THR A 123 0.80 4.52 4.48
C THR A 123 0.43 4.59 3.00
N LEU A 124 0.86 5.63 2.27
CA LEU A 124 0.59 5.72 0.83
C LEU A 124 1.24 4.58 0.06
N GLY A 125 2.49 4.25 0.39
CA GLY A 125 3.20 3.10 -0.16
C GLY A 125 2.38 1.83 -0.03
N ALA A 126 1.98 1.47 1.19
CA ALA A 126 1.14 0.30 1.45
C ALA A 126 -0.19 0.33 0.69
N LEU A 127 -0.87 1.48 0.62
CA LEU A 127 -2.17 1.59 -0.04
C LEU A 127 -2.10 1.52 -1.58
N LEU A 128 -0.94 1.85 -2.15
CA LEU A 128 -0.74 1.96 -3.60
C LEU A 128 0.14 0.86 -4.19
N HIS A 129 0.89 0.10 -3.40
CA HIS A 129 1.92 -0.81 -3.93
C HIS A 129 1.39 -1.86 -4.92
N CYS A 130 0.18 -2.38 -4.67
CA CYS A 130 -0.43 -3.42 -5.49
C CYS A 130 -1.54 -2.93 -6.45
N ILE A 131 -1.76 -1.63 -6.63
CA ILE A 131 -2.88 -1.15 -7.49
C ILE A 131 -2.73 -1.55 -8.96
N GLY A 132 -1.51 -1.79 -9.43
CA GLY A 132 -1.22 -2.31 -10.76
C GLY A 132 -1.80 -3.70 -11.02
N MET A 133 -2.15 -4.45 -9.97
CA MET A 133 -2.91 -5.71 -10.10
C MET A 133 -4.26 -5.49 -10.78
N ALA A 134 -4.81 -4.27 -10.77
CA ALA A 134 -6.00 -3.94 -11.54
C ALA A 134 -5.79 -4.01 -13.07
N VAL A 135 -4.54 -3.86 -13.53
CA VAL A 135 -4.14 -3.94 -14.93
C VAL A 135 -3.69 -5.36 -15.28
N HIS A 136 -2.67 -5.87 -14.60
CA HIS A 136 -2.13 -7.20 -14.81
C HIS A 136 -1.24 -7.61 -13.62
N ARG A 137 -1.04 -8.91 -13.39
CA ARG A 137 -0.14 -9.39 -12.33
C ARG A 137 1.33 -9.26 -12.69
N ASP A 138 1.69 -9.69 -13.89
CA ASP A 138 3.07 -9.58 -14.37
C ASP A 138 3.40 -8.10 -14.59
N GLY A 139 4.40 -7.60 -13.86
CA GLY A 139 4.78 -6.19 -13.87
C GLY A 139 3.81 -5.27 -13.10
N HIS A 140 2.99 -5.81 -12.19
CA HIS A 140 2.04 -4.99 -11.42
C HIS A 140 2.73 -3.86 -10.64
N GLU A 141 3.99 -4.03 -10.23
CA GLU A 141 4.74 -2.98 -9.56
C GLU A 141 5.02 -1.79 -10.49
N ASP A 142 5.36 -2.05 -11.76
CA ASP A 142 5.59 -1.01 -12.76
C ASP A 142 4.28 -0.32 -13.14
N PHE A 143 3.18 -1.06 -13.26
CA PHE A 143 1.85 -0.47 -13.46
C PHE A 143 1.39 0.34 -12.23
N SER A 144 1.72 -0.12 -11.03
CA SER A 144 1.47 0.64 -9.80
C SER A 144 2.20 1.98 -9.83
N LEU A 145 3.45 2.05 -10.29
CA LEU A 145 4.17 3.34 -10.42
C LEU A 145 3.41 4.32 -11.33
N PHE A 146 2.96 3.84 -12.50
CA PHE A 146 2.22 4.65 -13.46
C PHE A 146 0.88 5.16 -12.93
N LEU A 147 0.14 4.32 -12.20
CA LEU A 147 -1.15 4.70 -11.61
C LEU A 147 -0.98 5.57 -10.35
N ALA A 148 0.06 5.29 -9.56
CA ALA A 148 0.28 5.90 -8.26
C ALA A 148 0.78 7.33 -8.37
N GLU A 149 1.66 7.67 -9.31
CA GLU A 149 2.22 9.03 -9.46
C GLU A 149 1.14 10.13 -9.54
N PRO A 150 0.18 10.09 -10.49
CA PRO A 150 -0.85 11.12 -10.55
C PRO A 150 -1.84 11.00 -9.38
N LYS A 151 -2.15 9.77 -8.93
CA LYS A 151 -3.12 9.56 -7.85
C LYS A 151 -2.62 10.10 -6.52
N GLN A 152 -1.37 9.84 -6.15
CA GLN A 152 -0.84 10.29 -4.87
C GLN A 152 -0.72 11.81 -4.83
N ARG A 153 -0.34 12.47 -5.93
CA ARG A 153 -0.33 13.94 -5.99
C ARG A 153 -1.72 14.53 -5.76
N GLN A 154 -2.76 13.93 -6.34
CA GLN A 154 -4.14 14.30 -6.05
C GLN A 154 -4.50 14.10 -4.55
N LEU A 155 -4.11 12.97 -3.95
CA LEU A 155 -4.40 12.69 -2.54
C LEU A 155 -3.64 13.61 -1.58
N LEU A 156 -2.46 14.08 -1.98
CA LEU A 156 -1.56 14.93 -1.21
C LEU A 156 -1.82 16.44 -1.40
N GLU A 157 -2.72 16.85 -2.29
CA GLU A 157 -2.99 18.25 -2.61
C GLU A 157 -3.25 19.12 -1.36
N GLY A 158 -2.46 20.16 -1.13
CA GLY A 158 -2.59 21.03 0.05
C GLY A 158 -2.16 20.41 1.39
N LEU A 159 -1.61 19.19 1.39
CA LEU A 159 -0.86 18.64 2.53
C LEU A 159 0.64 18.96 2.43
N TYR A 160 1.14 19.10 1.21
CA TYR A 160 2.52 19.45 0.87
C TYR A 160 2.52 20.42 -0.31
N GLU A 161 3.56 21.24 -0.39
CA GLU A 161 3.90 22.09 -1.53
C GLU A 161 5.23 21.64 -2.12
N GLU A 162 5.62 22.15 -3.29
CA GLU A 162 6.96 21.89 -3.82
C GLU A 162 8.00 22.69 -3.02
N PRO A 163 9.18 22.12 -2.71
CA PRO A 163 9.71 20.84 -3.23
C PRO A 163 9.35 19.58 -2.41
N GLU A 164 8.79 19.70 -1.21
CA GLU A 164 8.53 18.56 -0.32
C GLU A 164 7.54 17.56 -0.93
N LEU A 165 6.55 18.03 -1.69
CA LEU A 165 5.59 17.18 -2.40
C LEU A 165 6.32 16.19 -3.33
N THR A 166 7.33 16.64 -4.08
CA THR A 166 8.10 15.78 -4.97
C THR A 166 8.95 14.77 -4.18
N VAL A 167 9.49 15.14 -3.02
CA VAL A 167 10.22 14.21 -2.13
C VAL A 167 9.28 13.11 -1.63
N ILE A 168 8.13 13.49 -1.04
CA ILE A 168 7.14 12.53 -0.54
C ILE A 168 6.66 11.61 -1.66
N ALA A 169 6.36 12.17 -2.84
CA ALA A 169 5.88 11.38 -3.97
C ALA A 169 6.93 10.37 -4.45
N SER A 170 8.20 10.79 -4.52
CA SER A 170 9.31 9.92 -4.94
C SER A 170 9.56 8.80 -3.92
N GLU A 171 9.51 9.09 -2.62
CA GLU A 171 9.68 8.09 -1.56
C GLU A 171 8.54 7.07 -1.53
N VAL A 172 7.30 7.50 -1.80
CA VAL A 172 6.18 6.57 -1.98
C VAL A 172 6.42 5.68 -3.19
N LEU A 173 6.78 6.22 -4.36
CA LEU A 173 7.09 5.42 -5.55
C LEU A 173 8.25 4.44 -5.30
N HIS A 174 9.24 4.86 -4.51
CA HIS A 174 10.35 4.00 -4.12
C HIS A 174 9.89 2.82 -3.26
N THR A 175 8.94 3.02 -2.33
CA THR A 175 8.34 1.90 -1.58
C THR A 175 7.62 0.91 -2.51
N ILE A 176 6.91 1.42 -3.52
CA ILE A 176 6.21 0.60 -4.52
C ILE A 176 7.22 -0.19 -5.35
N THR A 177 8.26 0.42 -5.91
CA THR A 177 9.19 -0.36 -6.74
C THR A 177 10.01 -1.36 -5.91
N SER A 178 10.23 -1.08 -4.61
CA SER A 178 11.09 -1.90 -3.74
C SER A 178 10.43 -3.14 -3.15
N HIS A 179 9.10 -3.27 -3.19
CA HIS A 179 8.41 -4.45 -2.63
C HIS A 179 8.50 -5.70 -3.53
N ARG A 180 8.76 -5.53 -4.84
CA ARG A 180 8.96 -6.63 -5.80
C ARG A 180 9.98 -7.66 -5.30
N GLU A 181 9.89 -8.92 -5.72
CA GLU A 181 10.74 -10.02 -5.22
C GLU A 181 12.25 -9.66 -5.18
N TYR A 182 12.78 -9.08 -6.26
CA TYR A 182 14.19 -8.67 -6.39
C TYR A 182 14.46 -7.20 -6.01
N GLY A 183 13.48 -6.52 -5.42
CA GLY A 183 13.59 -5.13 -4.96
C GLY A 183 14.64 -4.97 -3.87
N LYS A 184 15.36 -3.83 -3.91
CA LYS A 184 16.38 -3.47 -2.92
C LYS A 184 15.99 -2.14 -2.29
N PRO A 185 15.28 -2.16 -1.14
CA PRO A 185 14.93 -0.94 -0.45
C PRO A 185 16.17 -0.11 -0.11
N LEU A 186 16.15 1.16 -0.51
CA LEU A 186 17.22 2.12 -0.18
C LEU A 186 16.86 3.02 1.01
N THR A 187 15.59 3.02 1.43
CA THR A 187 15.09 3.81 2.56
C THR A 187 14.44 2.90 3.59
N LEU A 188 14.38 3.38 4.84
CA LEU A 188 13.76 2.65 5.93
C LEU A 188 12.28 2.35 5.62
N GLU A 189 11.58 3.32 5.04
CA GLU A 189 10.18 3.29 4.68
C GLU A 189 9.90 2.23 3.62
N ALA A 190 10.72 2.17 2.57
CA ALA A 190 10.62 1.12 1.55
C ALA A 190 10.87 -0.28 2.14
N GLY A 191 11.83 -0.40 3.08
CA GLY A 191 12.08 -1.64 3.79
C GLY A 191 10.91 -2.07 4.68
N ILE A 192 10.30 -1.11 5.38
CA ILE A 192 9.12 -1.34 6.22
C ILE A 192 7.93 -1.82 5.38
N VAL A 193 7.63 -1.16 4.26
CA VAL A 193 6.50 -1.55 3.40
C VAL A 193 6.71 -2.96 2.84
N ARG A 194 7.91 -3.28 2.37
CA ARG A 194 8.26 -4.64 1.91
C ARG A 194 8.06 -5.71 2.99
N VAL A 195 8.51 -5.44 4.22
CA VAL A 195 8.32 -6.38 5.34
C VAL A 195 6.86 -6.48 5.74
N ALA A 196 6.13 -5.37 5.74
CA ALA A 196 4.71 -5.34 6.08
C ALA A 196 3.86 -6.15 5.08
N ASP A 197 4.17 -6.04 3.79
CA ASP A 197 3.55 -6.83 2.71
C ASP A 197 3.82 -8.32 2.89
N ALA A 198 5.08 -8.70 3.10
CA ALA A 198 5.47 -10.10 3.33
C ALA A 198 4.88 -10.73 4.61
N LEU A 199 4.42 -9.92 5.57
CA LEU A 199 3.77 -10.39 6.80
C LEU A 199 2.25 -10.60 6.64
N ASP A 200 1.65 -10.14 5.55
CA ASP A 200 0.24 -10.38 5.22
C ASP A 200 0.02 -11.73 4.46
N MET A 201 1.11 -12.37 4.02
CA MET A 201 1.13 -13.70 3.36
C MET A 201 1.35 -14.85 4.35
#